data_AF-A0A2G9T6B6-F1
#
_entry.id   AF-A0A2G9T6B6-F1
#
_cell.length_a   1.000
_cell.length_b   1.000
_cell.length_c   1.000
_cell.angle_alpha   90.00
_cell.angle_beta   90.00
_cell.angle_gamma   90.00
#
_symmetry.space_group_name_H-M   'P 1'
#
loop_
_entity.id
_entity.type
_entity.pdbx_description
1 polymer ?
#
loop_
_entity_poly.entity_id
_entity_poly.type
_entity_poly.pdbx_seq_one_letter_code
_entity_poly.pdbx_strand_id
1 'polypeptide(L)' 'CNCNMHAKRCRFDQELYRLSENRSGGVCVNCRHNTIGRNCHLCKAGYFRDASKPITNKRACK' A
#
# COMPACT_ATOMS: atom_id res chain seq x y z
N CYS A 1 -7.47 -7.84 1.40
CA CYS A 1 -6.09 -7.30 1.26
C CYS A 1 -6.04 -5.91 1.88
N ASN A 2 -4.95 -5.56 2.58
CA ASN A 2 -4.81 -4.24 3.20
C ASN A 2 -4.04 -3.30 2.25
N CYS A 3 -4.74 -2.34 1.66
CA CYS A 3 -4.16 -1.35 0.74
C CYS A 3 -4.25 0.08 1.28
N ASN A 4 -4.44 0.26 2.59
CA ASN A 4 -4.59 1.58 3.23
C ASN A 4 -5.60 2.51 2.52
N MET A 5 -6.70 1.97 1.97
CA MET A 5 -7.68 2.72 1.16
C MET A 5 -7.13 3.40 -0.12
N HIS A 6 -5.96 2.99 -0.61
CA HIS A 6 -5.34 3.56 -1.81
C HIS A 6 -5.44 2.69 -3.06
N ALA A 7 -5.92 1.45 -2.95
CA ALA A 7 -6.16 0.60 -4.12
C ALA A 7 -7.55 -0.06 -4.02
N LYS A 8 -8.20 -0.21 -5.18
CA LYS A 8 -9.47 -0.94 -5.31
C LYS A 8 -9.28 -2.42 -5.63
N ARG A 9 -8.08 -2.80 -6.09
CA ARG A 9 -7.75 -4.15 -6.55
C ARG A 9 -6.46 -4.60 -5.89
N CYS A 10 -6.34 -5.90 -5.68
CA CYS A 10 -5.13 -6.56 -5.26
C CYS A 10 -5.01 -7.91 -5.95
N ARG A 11 -3.79 -8.42 -6.04
CA ARG A 11 -3.49 -9.78 -6.48
C ARG A 11 -2.94 -10.57 -5.29
N PHE A 12 -3.11 -11.89 -5.35
CA PHE A 12 -2.46 -12.79 -4.40
C PHE A 12 -1.11 -13.24 -4.98
N ASP A 13 -0.14 -13.39 -4.10
CA ASP A 13 1.22 -13.79 -4.41
C ASP A 13 1.63 -14.91 -3.45
N GLN A 14 1.76 -16.12 -4.00
CA GLN A 14 2.00 -17.35 -3.24
C GLN A 14 3.38 -17.33 -2.56
N GLU A 15 4.38 -16.74 -3.21
CA GLU A 15 5.73 -16.65 -2.66
C GLU A 15 5.75 -15.74 -1.43
N LEU A 16 5.13 -14.56 -1.52
CA LEU A 16 4.99 -13.66 -0.39
C LEU A 16 4.16 -14.27 0.75
N TYR A 17 3.14 -15.06 0.44
CA TYR A 17 2.36 -15.77 1.45
C TYR A 17 3.25 -16.74 2.24
N ARG A 18 4.04 -17.56 1.53
CA ARG A 18 4.98 -18.51 2.16
C ARG A 18 6.05 -17.78 2.98
N LEU A 19 6.63 -16.72 2.45
CA LEU A 19 7.65 -15.90 3.15
C LEU A 19 7.10 -15.20 4.38
N SER A 20 5.80 -14.91 4.42
CA SER A 20 5.12 -14.33 5.57
C SER A 20 4.67 -15.35 6.63
N GLU A 21 5.20 -16.58 6.60
CA GLU A 21 4.75 -17.69 7.45
C GLU A 21 3.25 -17.95 7.31
N ASN A 22 2.77 -18.00 6.06
CA ASN A 22 1.35 -18.21 5.72
C ASN A 22 0.40 -17.16 6.33
N ARG A 23 0.85 -15.93 6.57
CA ARG A 23 0.00 -14.85 7.11
C ARG A 23 -0.62 -13.96 6.04
N SER A 24 0.13 -13.57 5.01
CA SER A 24 -0.33 -12.64 3.98
C SER A 24 0.43 -12.78 2.67
N GLY A 25 -0.31 -12.97 1.57
CA GLY A 25 0.21 -12.92 0.19
C GLY A 25 -0.36 -11.78 -0.65
N GLY A 26 -1.17 -10.89 -0.05
CA GLY A 26 -1.84 -9.84 -0.82
C GLY A 26 -0.88 -8.73 -1.27
N VAL A 27 -0.95 -8.36 -2.55
CA VAL A 27 -0.22 -7.24 -3.15
C VAL A 27 -1.21 -6.30 -3.82
N CYS A 28 -1.22 -5.04 -3.42
CA CYS A 28 -2.11 -4.02 -3.98
C CYS A 28 -1.71 -3.67 -5.42
N VAL A 29 -2.72 -3.43 -6.26
CA VAL A 29 -2.53 -3.10 -7.68
C VAL A 29 -2.99 -1.67 -7.92
N ASN A 30 -2.16 -0.88 -8.61
CA ASN A 30 -2.43 0.52 -8.96
C ASN A 30 -2.75 1.41 -7.74
N CYS A 31 -1.81 1.50 -6.80
CA CYS A 31 -1.89 2.43 -5.67
C CYS A 31 -2.14 3.88 -6.15
N ARG A 32 -3.21 4.48 -5.64
CA ARG A 32 -3.65 5.87 -5.89
C ARG A 32 -3.08 6.82 -4.84
N HIS A 33 -3.40 8.11 -4.97
CA HIS A 33 -3.07 9.12 -3.96
C HIS A 33 -1.56 9.25 -3.69
N ASN A 34 -0.74 9.08 -4.73
CA ASN A 34 0.72 9.17 -4.68
C ASN A 34 1.40 8.20 -3.70
N THR A 35 0.74 7.07 -3.43
CA THR A 35 1.31 5.99 -2.61
C THR A 35 1.92 4.87 -3.46
N ILE A 36 2.79 4.07 -2.84
CA ILE A 36 3.50 2.92 -3.42
C ILE A 36 3.76 1.86 -2.35
N GLY A 37 4.31 0.73 -2.77
CA GLY A 37 4.61 -0.43 -1.93
C GLY A 37 3.47 -1.44 -1.93
N ARG A 38 3.75 -2.63 -1.41
CA ARG A 38 2.84 -3.79 -1.39
C ARG A 38 1.45 -3.47 -0.84
N ASN A 39 1.38 -2.58 0.15
CA ASN A 39 0.17 -2.18 0.86
C ASN A 39 -0.20 -0.70 0.62
N CYS A 40 0.43 -0.04 -0.36
CA CYS A 40 0.28 1.41 -0.58
C CYS A 40 0.58 2.25 0.68
N HIS A 41 1.67 1.91 1.39
CA HIS A 41 2.02 2.48 2.71
C HIS A 41 3.16 3.50 2.63
N LEU A 42 3.81 3.61 1.48
CA LEU A 42 4.91 4.54 1.22
C LEU A 42 4.45 5.62 0.24
N CYS A 43 5.11 6.77 0.24
CA CYS A 43 4.91 7.79 -0.78
C CYS A 43 5.82 7.51 -1.99
N LYS A 44 5.33 7.84 -3.20
CA LYS A 44 6.13 7.80 -4.42
C LYS A 44 7.29 8.79 -4.33
N ALA A 45 8.35 8.54 -5.08
CA ALA A 45 9.44 9.50 -5.24
C ALA A 45 8.90 10.87 -5.68
N GLY A 46 9.41 11.94 -5.06
CA GLY A 46 8.93 13.30 -5.25
C GLY A 46 7.73 13.71 -4.39
N TYR A 47 7.16 12.80 -3.60
CA TYR A 47 6.12 13.10 -2.61
C TYR A 47 6.59 12.76 -1.20
N PHE A 48 6.18 13.57 -0.23
CA PHE A 48 6.54 13.45 1.18
C PHE A 48 5.34 13.04 2.03
N ARG A 49 5.62 12.26 3.08
CA ARG A 49 4.59 11.80 4.03
C ARG A 49 4.14 12.97 4.91
N ASP A 50 2.84 13.30 4.86
CA ASP A 50 2.23 14.29 5.73
C ASP A 50 1.86 13.68 7.09
N ALA A 51 2.76 13.78 8.07
CA ALA A 51 2.59 13.19 9.41
C ALA A 51 1.32 13.66 10.15
N SER A 52 0.72 14.79 9.76
CA SER A 52 -0.53 15.28 10.36
C SER A 52 -1.77 14.45 9.98
N LYS A 53 -1.66 13.58 8.96
CA LYS A 53 -2.78 12.77 8.46
C LYS A 53 -2.50 11.29 8.65
N PRO A 54 -3.53 10.46 8.89
CA PRO A 54 -3.35 9.01 8.85
C PRO A 54 -2.93 8.55 7.45
N ILE A 55 -2.22 7.41 7.35
CA ILE A 55 -1.75 6.89 6.07
C ILE A 55 -2.92 6.67 5.10
N THR A 56 -4.10 6.30 5.60
CA THR A 56 -5.28 6.01 4.79
C THR A 56 -5.91 7.24 4.11
N ASN A 57 -5.44 8.44 4.42
CA ASN A 57 -5.96 9.69 3.85
C ASN A 57 -5.53 9.86 2.39
N LYS A 58 -6.44 10.32 1.52
CA LYS A 58 -6.15 10.60 0.09
C LYS A 58 -5.04 11.63 -0.15
N ARG A 59 -4.69 12.44 0.85
CA ARG A 59 -3.61 13.44 0.82
C ARG A 59 -2.52 13.14 1.86
N ALA A 60 -2.31 11.86 2.19
CA ALA A 60 -1.24 11.41 3.08
C ALA A 60 0.16 11.62 2.50
N CYS A 61 0.27 11.73 1.18
CA CYS A 61 1.49 12.05 0.43
C CYS A 61 1.31 13.37 -0.32
N LYS A 62 2.21 14.34 -0.09
CA LYS A 62 2.16 15.70 -0.64
C LYS A 62 3.47 16.08 -1.32
#